data_AF-A0A6V7ITZ9-F1
#
_entry.id   AF-A0A6V7ITZ9-F1
#
_cell.length_a   1.000
_cell.length_b   1.000
_cell.length_c   1.000
_cell.angle_alpha   90.00
_cell.angle_beta   90.00
_cell.angle_gamma   90.00
#
_symmetry.space_group_name_H-M   'P 1'
#
loop_
_entity.id
_entity.type
_entity.pdbx_description
1 polymer ?
#
loop_
_entity_poly.entity_id
_entity_poly.type
_entity_poly.pdbx_seq_one_letter_code
_entity_poly.pdbx_strand_id
1 'polypeptide(L)' 'TVKRFYRRTNILKSGDKYEITLDQRKLKTPKGNVFEVSSEPLALAVAMEWDSQEETINRSSMHL' A
#
# COMPACT_ATOMS: atom_id res chain seq x y z
N THR A 1 11.92 -3.87 -13.50
CA THR A 1 11.02 -2.81 -12.98
C THR A 1 9.59 -3.30 -13.13
N VAL A 2 8.72 -3.12 -12.12
CA VAL A 2 7.32 -3.59 -12.17
C VAL A 2 6.45 -2.43 -12.64
N LYS A 3 5.61 -2.63 -13.66
CA LYS A 3 4.63 -1.62 -14.10
C LYS A 3 3.54 -1.44 -13.05
N ARG A 4 3.01 -0.22 -12.89
CA ARG A 4 1.84 0.02 -12.03
C ARG A 4 0.68 -0.84 -12.53
N PHE A 5 0.18 -1.72 -11.67
CA PHE A 5 -0.84 -2.72 -11.99
C PHE A 5 -2.19 -2.46 -11.30
N TYR A 6 -2.32 -1.29 -10.67
CA TYR A 6 -3.50 -0.86 -9.93
C TYR A 6 -3.87 0.57 -10.28
N ARG A 7 -5.14 0.93 -10.11
CA ARG A 7 -5.62 2.29 -10.37
C ARG A 7 -5.72 3.13 -9.11
N ARG A 8 -6.29 2.58 -8.04
CA ARG A 8 -6.58 3.31 -6.80
C ARG A 8 -5.94 2.63 -5.60
N THR A 9 -5.52 3.43 -4.63
CA THR A 9 -5.14 2.99 -3.30
C THR A 9 -6.24 3.32 -2.31
N ASN A 10 -6.61 2.39 -1.44
CA ASN A 10 -7.54 2.67 -0.34
C ASN A 10 -6.97 2.16 0.99
N ILE A 11 -7.52 2.67 2.08
CA ILE A 11 -7.21 2.24 3.44
C ILE A 11 -8.48 1.59 4.01
N LEU A 12 -8.33 0.40 4.57
CA LEU A 12 -9.38 -0.33 5.26
C LEU A 12 -9.03 -0.44 6.73
N LYS A 13 -10.02 -0.24 7.60
CA LYS A 13 -9.88 -0.52 9.03
C LYS A 13 -10.43 -1.91 9.32
N SER A 14 -9.55 -2.80 9.79
CA SER A 14 -9.86 -4.17 10.20
C SER A 14 -9.62 -4.30 11.71
N GLY A 15 -10.66 -4.04 12.50
CA GLY A 15 -10.55 -4.01 13.97
C GLY A 15 -9.63 -2.88 14.44
N ASP A 16 -8.56 -3.24 15.14
CA ASP A 16 -7.54 -2.31 15.66
C ASP A 16 -6.39 -2.04 14.68
N LYS A 17 -6.47 -2.56 13.46
CA LYS A 17 -5.44 -2.41 12.42
C LYS A 17 -5.97 -1.73 11.18
N TYR A 18 -5.04 -1.18 10.41
CA TYR A 18 -5.24 -0.58 9.11
C TYR A 18 -4.53 -1.41 8.05
N GLU A 19 -5.22 -1.64 6.95
CA GLU A 19 -4.73 -2.35 5.78
C GLU A 19 -4.78 -1.41 4.58
N ILE A 20 -3.87 -1.61 3.63
CA ILE A 20 -3.90 -0.90 2.35
C ILE A 20 -4.43 -1.86 1.28
N THR A 21 -5.29 -1.36 0.39
CA THR A 21 -5.70 -2.08 -0.82
C THR A 21 -5.26 -1.35 -2.07
N LEU A 22 -4.80 -2.14 -3.04
CA LEU A 22 -4.55 -1.71 -4.41
C LEU A 22 -5.75 -2.21 -5.24
N ASP A 23 -6.60 -1.27 -5.64
CA ASP A 23 -7.96 -1.52 -6.12
C ASP A 23 -8.75 -2.39 -5.11
N GLN A 24 -9.01 -3.64 -5.49
CA GLN A 24 -9.79 -4.61 -4.71
C GLN A 24 -8.90 -5.65 -4.00
N ARG A 25 -7.56 -5.54 -4.11
CA ARG A 25 -6.61 -6.52 -3.56
C ARG A 25 -5.87 -5.94 -2.35
N LYS A 26 -5.82 -6.69 -1.26
CA LYS A 26 -5.00 -6.34 -0.10
C LYS A 26 -3.53 -6.28 -0.47
N LEU A 27 -2.85 -5.22 -0.05
CA LEU A 27 -1.41 -5.07 -0.17
C LEU A 27 -0.73 -6.18 0.63
N LYS A 28 0.33 -6.77 0.05
CA LYS A 28 1.09 -7.84 0.66
C LYS A 28 2.55 -7.45 0.78
N THR A 29 3.15 -7.89 1.89
CA THR A 29 4.60 -7.87 2.09
C THR A 29 5.29 -8.79 1.07
N PRO A 30 6.61 -8.63 0.83
CA PRO A 30 7.37 -9.52 -0.05
C PRO A 30 7.29 -11.01 0.36
N LYS A 31 7.01 -11.31 1.63
CA LYS A 31 6.80 -12.68 2.15
C LYS A 31 5.39 -13.23 1.92
N GLY A 32 4.49 -12.44 1.31
CA GLY A 32 3.12 -12.86 0.98
C GLY A 32 2.07 -12.61 2.06
N ASN A 33 2.46 -12.11 3.23
CA ASN A 33 1.54 -11.74 4.31
C ASN A 33 0.83 -10.42 3.98
N VAL A 34 -0.42 -10.26 4.42
CA VAL A 34 -1.14 -8.98 4.34
C VAL A 34 -0.36 -7.90 5.08
N PHE A 35 -0.25 -6.71 4.47
CA PHE A 35 0.36 -5.56 5.11
C PHE A 35 -0.66 -4.90 6.04
N GLU A 36 -0.33 -4.84 7.33
CA GLU A 36 -1.20 -4.31 8.38
C GLU A 36 -0.38 -3.42 9.31
N VAL A 37 -0.94 -2.27 9.71
CA VAL A 37 -0.32 -1.36 10.69
C VAL A 37 -1.35 -0.91 11.73
N SER A 38 -0.92 -0.62 12.95
CA SER A 38 -1.82 -0.14 14.01
C SER A 38 -2.05 1.37 14.00
N SER A 39 -1.27 2.11 13.21
CA SER A 39 -1.30 3.57 13.15
C SER A 39 -1.94 4.04 11.85
N GLU A 40 -3.02 4.82 11.96
CA GLU A 40 -3.71 5.41 10.81
C GLU A 40 -2.81 6.36 10.00
N PRO A 41 -2.04 7.28 10.63
CA PRO A 41 -1.08 8.11 9.90
C PRO A 41 -0.06 7.30 9.11
N LEU A 42 0.40 6.16 9.66
CA LEU A 42 1.34 5.29 8.96
C LEU A 42 0.69 4.60 7.76
N ALA A 43 -0.56 4.12 7.91
CA ALA A 43 -1.31 3.54 6.81
C ALA A 43 -1.54 4.56 5.68
N LEU A 44 -1.84 5.81 6.04
CA LEU A 44 -2.02 6.90 5.09
C LEU A 44 -0.74 7.23 4.32
N ALA A 45 0.39 7.31 5.02
CA ALA A 45 1.67 7.59 4.40
C ALA A 45 2.08 6.49 3.42
N VAL A 46 1.90 5.21 3.81
CA VAL A 46 2.13 4.06 2.91
C VAL A 46 1.19 4.12 1.71
N ALA A 47 -0.10 4.37 1.92
CA ALA A 47 -1.06 4.48 0.82
C ALA A 47 -0.68 5.60 -0.17
N MET A 48 -0.20 6.75 0.33
CA MET A 48 0.32 7.84 -0.51
C MET A 48 1.55 7.43 -1.32
N GLU A 49 2.50 6.70 -0.74
CA GLU A 49 3.67 6.20 -1.48
C GLU A 49 3.26 5.27 -2.63
N TRP A 50 2.22 4.44 -2.42
CA TRP A 50 1.66 3.63 -3.49
C TRP A 50 0.89 4.49 -4.51
N ASP A 51 0.13 5.49 -4.08
CA ASP A 51 -0.64 6.33 -5.01
C ASP A 51 0.25 7.23 -5.89
N SER A 52 1.43 7.63 -5.39
CA SER A 52 2.38 8.48 -6.12
C SER A 52 3.13 7.75 -7.24
N GLN A 53 2.94 6.44 -7.41
CA GLN A 53 3.64 5.68 -8.45
C GLN A 53 3.06 5.97 -9.83
N GLU A 54 3.85 6.32 -10.82
CA GLU A 54 3.30 6.62 -12.16
C GLU A 54 3.26 5.36 -13.04
N GLU A 55 4.09 5.29 -14.08
CA GLU A 55 4.11 4.16 -15.02
C GLU A 55 4.67 2.88 -14.39
N THR A 56 5.67 3.04 -13.51
CA THR A 56 6.38 1.94 -12.88
C THR A 56 6.49 2.17 -11.38
N ILE A 57 6.47 1.07 -10.63
CA ILE A 57 6.69 1.07 -9.19
C ILE A 57 8.18 1.27 -8.93
N ASN A 58 8.53 2.46 -8.45
CA ASN A 58 9.86 2.83 -8.02
C ASN A 58 10.02 2.60 -6.51
N ARG A 59 10.61 1.46 -6.14
CA ARG A 59 10.82 1.10 -4.73
C ARG A 59 11.80 2.04 -4.01
N SER A 60 12.67 2.73 -4.75
CA SER A 60 13.62 3.68 -4.15
C SER A 60 12.94 4.94 -3.63
N SER A 61 11.69 5.21 -4.04
CA SER A 61 10.88 6.33 -3.56
C SER A 61 9.79 5.88 -2.57
N MET A 62 9.88 4.66 -2.03
CA MET A 62 8.95 4.10 -1.05
C MET A 62 9.74 3.67 0.18
N HIS A 63 9.78 4.52 1.20
CA HIS A 63 10.66 4.37 2.36
C HIS A 63 9.97 3.73 3.58
N LEU A 64 8.64 3.53 3.50
CA LEU A 64 7.83 3.05 4.62
C LEU A 64 7.53 1.54 4.59
#